data_AF-G5ESA1-F1
#
_entry.id   AF-G5ESA1-F1
#
_cell.length_a   1.000
_cell.length_b   1.000
_cell.length_c   1.000
_cell.angle_alpha   90.00
_cell.angle_beta   90.00
_cell.angle_gamma   90.00
#
_symmetry.space_group_name_H-M   'P 1'
#
loop_
_entity.id
_entity.type
_entity.pdbx_description
1 polymer ?
#
loop_
_entity_poly.entity_id
_entity_poly.type
_entity_poly.pdbx_seq_one_letter_code
_entity_poly.pdbx_strand_id
1 'polypeptide(L)'
;MKSPNRRTADPRTGTSPRASMSRHLLTTGALFCIGIMPLSACSLFNPPLERDESVHAIFDAEQDIVKMPLDDYLYYEGGTHYEYTAFQIAMKQCFAEHGQNYTIPAPDSESAPRGDFGRKYGPWNVEYAKKYGFQKRDPNAAPISFSSPESLSPEEQLRTECHDKARETLEAAVPEGKRPENDVQSTYSRISTDATNAVYGSKLHRELEEKWKQCVSDRGLTPRSAGSVAEETPLAEQLSKNDGFNKPASEEEIRIATIQAECNQQVGMSKQLYDLEAQYQMPLIRKYQSQLDQERQADRDRDEKFKQYVLEHQ
;
A
#
# COMPACT_ATOMS: atom_id res chain seq x y z
N MET A 1 42.67 -44.09 -30.45
CA MET A 1 42.87 -43.09 -31.52
C MET A 1 43.09 -41.73 -30.88
N LYS A 2 43.90 -40.91 -31.55
CA LYS A 2 44.66 -39.73 -31.10
C LYS A 2 44.02 -38.73 -30.11
N SER A 3 44.84 -38.46 -29.09
CA SER A 3 45.01 -37.33 -28.18
C SER A 3 44.54 -35.91 -28.61
N PRO A 4 44.17 -35.06 -27.63
CA PRO A 4 44.03 -33.61 -27.74
C PRO A 4 45.40 -32.91 -27.59
N ASN A 5 45.54 -31.71 -28.16
CA ASN A 5 46.67 -30.77 -28.03
C ASN A 5 46.23 -29.41 -28.62
N ARG A 6 46.73 -28.23 -28.24
CA ARG A 6 47.57 -27.74 -27.14
C ARG A 6 47.60 -26.20 -27.27
N ARG A 7 47.77 -25.57 -26.11
CA ARG A 7 48.18 -24.20 -25.76
C ARG A 7 49.03 -23.37 -26.76
N THR A 8 48.88 -22.04 -26.58
CA THR A 8 49.89 -20.94 -26.53
C THR A 8 50.75 -20.59 -27.75
N ALA A 9 50.72 -19.30 -28.15
CA ALA A 9 51.81 -18.33 -27.96
C ALA A 9 51.81 -17.22 -29.03
N ASP A 10 51.70 -15.96 -28.59
CA ASP A 10 52.37 -14.79 -29.20
C ASP A 10 53.86 -14.78 -28.77
N PRO A 11 54.76 -13.87 -29.22
CA PRO A 11 54.78 -12.95 -30.37
C PRO A 11 56.16 -12.92 -31.10
N ARG A 12 56.31 -12.07 -32.14
CA ARG A 12 57.44 -11.13 -32.40
C ARG A 12 57.98 -11.02 -33.86
N THR A 13 58.09 -9.73 -34.25
CA THR A 13 59.20 -9.02 -34.93
C THR A 13 59.49 -9.13 -36.43
N GLY A 14 59.50 -7.93 -37.05
CA GLY A 14 60.46 -7.46 -38.07
C GLY A 14 60.00 -7.70 -39.51
N THR A 15 60.20 -6.81 -40.50
CA THR A 15 60.94 -5.54 -40.62
C THR A 15 60.63 -5.01 -42.04
N SER A 16 60.59 -3.69 -42.24
CA SER A 16 60.48 -3.00 -43.55
C SER A 16 61.64 -3.33 -44.51
N PRO A 17 61.62 -2.93 -45.81
CA PRO A 17 61.92 -1.52 -46.17
C PRO A 17 61.35 -0.94 -47.50
N ARG A 18 61.32 0.42 -47.53
CA ARG A 18 61.58 1.39 -48.64
C ARG A 18 60.71 1.33 -49.92
N ALA A 19 60.45 2.40 -50.67
CA ALA A 19 60.52 3.87 -50.58
C ALA A 19 60.13 4.38 -51.98
N SER A 20 59.38 5.48 -52.11
CA SER A 20 59.66 6.53 -53.13
C SER A 20 58.72 7.73 -52.96
N MET A 21 59.28 8.91 -53.23
CA MET A 21 58.81 10.26 -52.96
C MET A 21 57.83 10.79 -54.02
N SER A 22 57.00 11.78 -53.64
CA SER A 22 56.96 13.07 -54.34
C SER A 22 56.31 14.15 -53.47
N ARG A 23 56.91 15.35 -53.47
CA ARG A 23 56.50 16.59 -52.78
C ARG A 23 55.61 17.41 -53.69
N HIS A 24 54.65 18.16 -53.13
CA HIS A 24 54.23 19.55 -53.45
C HIS A 24 53.03 19.89 -52.52
N LEU A 25 53.23 20.69 -51.45
CA LEU A 25 53.02 22.14 -51.33
C LEU A 25 51.54 22.62 -51.32
N LEU A 26 51.22 23.35 -50.23
CA LEU A 26 50.24 24.44 -50.05
C LEU A 26 48.84 24.15 -49.43
N THR A 27 48.76 24.51 -48.13
CA THR A 27 47.79 25.41 -47.46
C THR A 27 46.28 25.24 -47.65
N THR A 28 45.60 24.95 -46.52
CA THR A 28 44.31 25.50 -45.96
C THR A 28 43.77 24.41 -45.02
N GLY A 29 43.53 24.57 -43.71
CA GLY A 29 42.90 25.67 -42.98
C GLY A 29 41.58 25.14 -42.41
N ALA A 30 41.56 24.63 -41.18
CA ALA A 30 40.32 24.36 -40.43
C ALA A 30 40.59 24.26 -38.92
N LEU A 31 39.93 25.15 -38.17
CA LEU A 31 39.97 25.28 -36.72
C LEU A 31 39.39 24.05 -36.00
N PHE A 32 40.03 23.63 -34.91
CA PHE A 32 39.50 22.63 -33.97
C PHE A 32 39.04 23.34 -32.69
N CYS A 33 37.74 23.63 -32.59
CA CYS A 33 37.12 24.10 -31.35
C CYS A 33 36.85 22.89 -30.45
N ILE A 34 37.57 22.79 -29.33
CA ILE A 34 37.31 21.81 -28.27
C ILE A 34 36.08 22.29 -27.49
N GLY A 35 34.92 21.72 -27.79
CA GLY A 35 33.70 21.88 -27.00
C GLY A 35 33.70 20.91 -25.82
N ILE A 36 33.83 21.43 -24.61
CA ILE A 36 33.59 20.69 -23.37
C ILE A 36 32.07 20.51 -23.25
N MET A 37 31.56 19.29 -23.48
CA MET A 37 30.18 18.94 -23.16
C MET A 37 30.05 18.61 -21.67
N PRO A 38 29.23 19.33 -20.88
CA PRO A 38 28.86 18.86 -19.55
C PRO A 38 27.90 17.68 -19.70
N LEU A 39 28.36 16.48 -19.33
CA LEU A 39 27.52 15.30 -19.12
C LEU A 39 26.64 15.56 -17.89
N SER A 40 25.44 16.10 -18.10
CA SER A 40 24.44 16.31 -17.03
C SER A 40 23.04 16.15 -17.60
N ALA A 41 22.62 14.92 -17.92
CA ALA A 41 21.21 14.60 -18.16
C ALA A 41 20.97 13.07 -18.17
N CYS A 42 20.95 12.44 -17.00
CA CYS A 42 20.35 11.10 -16.83
C CYS A 42 19.25 11.11 -15.77
N SER A 43 18.47 12.20 -15.69
CA SER A 43 17.31 12.32 -14.78
C SER A 43 15.98 12.63 -15.50
N LEU A 44 15.94 12.54 -16.84
CA LEU A 44 14.79 12.94 -17.67
C LEU A 44 13.94 11.80 -18.24
N PHE A 45 14.13 10.54 -17.80
CA PHE A 45 13.51 9.37 -18.45
C PHE A 45 12.32 8.77 -17.71
N ASN A 46 11.45 9.61 -17.13
CA ASN A 46 10.04 9.26 -16.96
C ASN A 46 9.21 10.55 -17.07
N PRO A 47 8.29 10.68 -18.04
CA PRO A 47 7.36 11.80 -18.05
C PRO A 47 6.57 11.81 -16.72
N PRO A 48 6.21 12.98 -16.19
CA PRO A 48 5.35 13.05 -15.01
C PRO A 48 4.07 12.26 -15.27
N LEU A 49 3.61 11.53 -14.25
CA LEU A 49 2.40 10.74 -14.36
C LEU A 49 1.24 11.60 -14.86
N GLU A 50 0.54 11.09 -15.87
CA GLU A 50 -0.65 11.74 -16.40
C GLU A 50 -1.72 11.86 -15.32
N ARG A 51 -2.51 12.93 -15.39
CA ARG A 51 -3.61 13.20 -14.48
C ARG A 51 -4.89 13.42 -15.25
N ASP A 52 -5.98 12.86 -14.75
CA ASP A 52 -7.32 13.18 -15.21
C ASP A 52 -8.01 14.10 -14.20
N GLU A 53 -7.93 15.42 -14.42
CA GLU A 53 -8.43 16.45 -13.49
C GLU A 53 -9.96 16.41 -13.30
N SER A 54 -10.70 15.67 -14.12
CA SER A 54 -12.15 15.47 -13.95
C SER A 54 -12.52 14.47 -12.86
N VAL A 55 -11.54 13.71 -12.36
CA VAL A 55 -11.74 12.66 -11.37
C VAL A 55 -11.48 13.21 -9.97
N HIS A 56 -12.38 12.85 -9.05
CA HIS A 56 -12.33 13.28 -7.65
C HIS A 56 -12.62 12.11 -6.72
N ALA A 57 -12.06 12.15 -5.53
CA ALA A 57 -12.42 11.21 -4.47
C ALA A 57 -13.79 11.57 -3.90
N ILE A 58 -14.55 10.58 -3.48
CA ILE A 58 -15.88 10.78 -2.88
C ILE A 58 -15.76 10.65 -1.37
N PHE A 59 -16.14 11.70 -0.65
CA PHE A 59 -16.16 11.72 0.81
C PHE A 59 -17.58 11.46 1.28
N ASP A 60 -17.80 10.33 1.96
CA ASP A 60 -19.07 10.01 2.60
C ASP A 60 -18.94 10.30 4.10
N ALA A 61 -19.45 11.46 4.52
CA ALA A 61 -19.35 11.91 5.91
C ALA A 61 -20.26 11.11 6.87
N GLU A 62 -21.31 10.47 6.36
CA GLU A 62 -22.21 9.66 7.18
C GLU A 62 -21.55 8.34 7.54
N GLN A 63 -20.87 7.73 6.58
CA GLN A 63 -20.10 6.50 6.78
C GLN A 63 -18.65 6.76 7.23
N ASP A 64 -18.18 8.01 7.19
CA ASP A 64 -16.79 8.36 7.51
C ASP A 64 -15.75 7.62 6.64
N ILE A 65 -16.08 7.44 5.36
CA ILE A 65 -15.21 6.80 4.37
C ILE A 65 -14.86 7.73 3.22
N VAL A 66 -13.71 7.47 2.61
CA VAL A 66 -13.29 8.09 1.35
C VAL A 66 -13.23 7.00 0.29
N LYS A 67 -14.04 7.14 -0.75
CA LYS A 67 -14.05 6.24 -1.90
C LYS A 67 -13.15 6.77 -3.02
N MET A 68 -12.17 5.95 -3.39
CA MET A 68 -11.20 6.18 -4.45
C MET A 68 -11.56 5.39 -5.72
N PRO A 69 -11.15 5.85 -6.93
CA PRO A 69 -11.40 5.11 -8.16
C PRO A 69 -10.83 3.69 -8.17
N LEU A 70 -9.68 3.48 -7.52
CA LEU A 70 -9.04 2.17 -7.45
C LEU A 70 -9.80 1.19 -6.54
N ASP A 71 -10.63 1.67 -5.61
CA ASP A 71 -11.37 0.82 -4.66
C ASP A 71 -12.37 -0.10 -5.38
N ASP A 72 -12.90 0.33 -6.54
CA ASP A 72 -13.75 -0.50 -7.38
C ASP A 72 -13.03 -1.74 -7.93
N TYR A 73 -11.70 -1.83 -7.78
CA TYR A 73 -10.84 -2.94 -8.21
C TYR A 73 -10.32 -3.79 -7.06
N LEU A 74 -10.67 -3.47 -5.82
CA LEU A 74 -10.53 -4.42 -4.73
C LEU A 74 -11.49 -5.58 -4.98
N TYR A 75 -10.94 -6.79 -5.09
CA TYR A 75 -11.78 -7.98 -5.08
C TYR A 75 -12.51 -8.14 -3.73
N TYR A 76 -11.89 -7.64 -2.67
CA TYR A 76 -12.36 -7.73 -1.29
C TYR A 76 -13.36 -6.61 -0.94
N GLU A 77 -14.54 -6.60 -1.56
CA GLU A 77 -15.68 -5.90 -0.96
C GLU A 77 -16.11 -6.70 0.29
N GLY A 78 -15.92 -6.10 1.46
CA GLY A 78 -15.99 -6.80 2.74
C GLY A 78 -17.40 -7.25 3.12
N GLY A 79 -17.64 -8.56 3.24
CA GLY A 79 -18.84 -9.12 3.90
C GLY A 79 -19.44 -10.36 3.25
N THR A 80 -19.02 -10.75 2.05
CA THR A 80 -19.69 -11.81 1.27
C THR A 80 -18.72 -12.77 0.56
N HIS A 81 -17.48 -12.89 1.03
CA HIS A 81 -16.51 -13.82 0.47
C HIS A 81 -16.38 -15.07 1.34
N TYR A 82 -16.45 -16.22 0.68
CA TYR A 82 -16.38 -17.53 1.30
C TYR A 82 -15.00 -17.83 1.87
N GLU A 83 -13.94 -17.13 1.42
CA GLU A 83 -12.57 -17.26 1.98
C GLU A 83 -12.53 -17.16 3.51
N TYR A 84 -13.14 -16.11 4.08
CA TYR A 84 -13.15 -15.94 5.54
C TYR A 84 -13.92 -17.08 6.22
N THR A 85 -15.11 -17.42 5.74
CA THR A 85 -15.89 -18.52 6.31
C THR A 85 -15.17 -19.87 6.19
N ALA A 86 -14.55 -20.14 5.04
CA ALA A 86 -13.75 -21.35 4.80
C ALA A 86 -12.57 -21.42 5.78
N PHE A 87 -11.87 -20.30 5.98
CA PHE A 87 -10.79 -20.19 6.94
C PHE A 87 -11.26 -20.46 8.37
N GLN A 88 -12.40 -19.91 8.79
CA GLN A 88 -12.98 -20.15 10.11
C GLN A 88 -13.39 -21.61 10.31
N ILE A 89 -13.91 -22.28 9.27
CA ILE A 89 -14.21 -23.72 9.30
C ILE A 89 -12.93 -24.55 9.44
N ALA A 90 -11.89 -24.25 8.66
CA ALA A 90 -10.62 -24.94 8.71
C ALA A 90 -9.92 -24.77 10.09
N MET A 91 -9.96 -23.56 10.66
CA MET A 91 -9.52 -23.29 12.03
C MET A 91 -10.26 -24.17 13.04
N LYS A 92 -11.59 -24.24 12.93
CA LYS A 92 -12.42 -25.06 13.83
C LYS A 92 -12.08 -26.55 13.74
N GLN A 93 -11.83 -27.05 12.53
CA GLN A 93 -11.42 -28.44 12.33
C GLN A 93 -10.06 -28.73 12.97
N CYS A 94 -9.08 -27.86 12.78
CA CYS A 94 -7.76 -28.03 13.41
C CYS A 94 -7.87 -28.03 14.94
N PHE A 95 -8.60 -27.09 15.55
CA PHE A 95 -8.77 -27.10 17.01
C PHE A 95 -9.44 -28.38 17.51
N ALA A 96 -10.42 -28.91 16.76
CA ALA A 96 -11.09 -30.17 17.10
C ALA A 96 -10.15 -31.38 17.07
N GLU A 97 -9.19 -31.43 16.14
CA GLU A 97 -8.15 -32.49 16.11
C GLU A 97 -7.26 -32.47 17.36
N HIS A 98 -7.03 -31.29 17.94
CA HIS A 98 -6.32 -31.13 19.21
C HIS A 98 -7.23 -31.28 20.45
N GLY A 99 -8.49 -31.71 20.26
CA GLY A 99 -9.48 -31.87 21.33
C GLY A 99 -9.90 -30.55 21.98
N GLN A 100 -9.65 -29.41 21.34
CA GLN A 100 -10.04 -28.08 21.78
C GLN A 100 -11.26 -27.60 21.00
N ASN A 101 -11.98 -26.62 21.57
CA ASN A 101 -13.09 -25.97 20.87
C ASN A 101 -12.65 -24.59 20.36
N TYR A 102 -13.03 -24.25 19.14
CA TYR A 102 -12.80 -22.93 18.55
C TYR A 102 -14.13 -22.23 18.33
N THR A 103 -14.25 -21.03 18.90
CA THR A 103 -15.42 -20.18 18.68
C THR A 103 -15.09 -19.22 17.54
N ILE A 104 -15.84 -19.35 16.44
CA ILE A 104 -15.73 -18.43 15.31
C ILE A 104 -16.09 -17.03 15.82
N PRO A 105 -15.21 -16.03 15.67
CA PRO A 105 -15.53 -14.66 16.02
C PRO A 105 -16.78 -14.22 15.26
N ALA A 106 -17.71 -13.56 15.96
CA ALA A 106 -18.83 -12.94 15.27
C ALA A 106 -18.28 -12.04 14.16
N PRO A 107 -18.84 -12.09 12.94
CA PRO A 107 -18.48 -11.12 11.92
C PRO A 107 -18.61 -9.72 12.52
N ASP A 108 -17.68 -8.84 12.21
CA ASP A 108 -17.88 -7.41 12.45
C ASP A 108 -19.29 -7.03 12.00
N SER A 109 -20.02 -6.28 12.82
CA SER A 109 -21.42 -5.95 12.50
C SER A 109 -21.51 -5.40 11.08
N GLU A 110 -22.60 -5.73 10.37
CA GLU A 110 -22.86 -5.18 9.02
C GLU A 110 -22.86 -3.64 9.03
N SER A 111 -23.05 -3.04 10.20
CA SER A 111 -23.08 -1.59 10.45
C SER A 111 -21.71 -0.96 10.70
N ALA A 112 -20.64 -1.74 10.79
CA ALA A 112 -19.30 -1.16 10.85
C ALA A 112 -19.00 -0.45 9.54
N PRO A 113 -18.54 0.82 9.54
CA PRO A 113 -18.14 1.46 8.30
C PRO A 113 -17.05 0.64 7.62
N ARG A 114 -17.25 0.32 6.33
CA ARG A 114 -16.33 -0.49 5.53
C ARG A 114 -15.81 0.36 4.38
N GLY A 115 -14.49 0.50 4.28
CA GLY A 115 -13.81 1.34 3.30
C GLY A 115 -12.54 1.95 3.89
N ASP A 116 -11.77 2.68 3.09
CA ASP A 116 -10.70 3.52 3.62
C ASP A 116 -11.35 4.64 4.45
N PHE A 117 -11.02 4.71 5.74
CA PHE A 117 -11.45 5.79 6.63
C PHE A 117 -10.90 7.16 6.19
N GLY A 118 -10.13 7.24 5.12
CA GLY A 118 -9.62 8.48 4.58
C GLY A 118 -8.53 9.08 5.46
N ARG A 119 -7.82 8.27 6.25
CA ARG A 119 -6.86 8.79 7.26
C ARG A 119 -5.45 9.04 6.74
N LYS A 120 -5.13 8.61 5.51
CA LYS A 120 -3.81 8.79 4.88
C LYS A 120 -3.32 10.23 4.89
N TYR A 121 -4.23 11.18 4.68
CA TYR A 121 -3.95 12.63 4.70
C TYR A 121 -4.55 13.31 5.94
N GLY A 122 -4.61 12.59 7.06
CA GLY A 122 -5.13 13.03 8.36
C GLY A 122 -6.65 12.92 8.53
N PRO A 123 -7.18 13.15 9.74
CA PRO A 123 -8.63 13.15 10.01
C PRO A 123 -9.33 14.24 9.18
N TRP A 124 -10.49 13.94 8.61
CA TRP A 124 -11.20 14.89 7.72
C TRP A 124 -12.64 15.13 8.17
N ASN A 125 -13.26 14.18 8.87
CA ASN A 125 -14.64 14.27 9.34
C ASN A 125 -14.68 14.87 10.76
N VAL A 126 -15.02 16.16 10.84
CA VAL A 126 -15.05 16.91 12.11
C VAL A 126 -16.11 16.35 13.06
N GLU A 127 -17.29 15.99 12.56
CA GLU A 127 -18.38 15.48 13.41
C GLU A 127 -18.05 14.09 13.95
N TYR A 128 -17.41 13.24 13.13
CA TYR A 128 -16.89 11.96 13.60
C TYR A 128 -15.80 12.15 14.67
N ALA A 129 -14.83 13.03 14.42
CA ALA A 129 -13.72 13.30 15.35
C ALA A 129 -14.22 13.81 16.71
N LYS A 130 -15.23 14.68 16.73
CA LYS A 130 -15.89 15.16 17.95
C LYS A 130 -16.54 14.04 18.78
N LYS A 131 -17.02 12.98 18.12
CA LYS A 131 -17.75 11.90 18.77
C LYS A 131 -16.86 10.71 19.15
N TYR A 132 -15.85 10.43 18.34
CA TYR A 132 -15.11 9.17 18.38
C TYR A 132 -13.58 9.30 18.40
N GLY A 133 -13.03 10.52 18.36
CA GLY A 133 -11.58 10.71 18.30
C GLY A 133 -11.00 10.23 16.96
N PHE A 134 -9.84 9.55 16.99
CA PHE A 134 -9.15 9.16 15.76
C PHE A 134 -9.72 7.91 15.08
N GLN A 135 -9.95 6.85 15.87
CA GLN A 135 -10.19 5.49 15.35
C GLN A 135 -11.04 4.61 16.28
N LYS A 136 -11.67 5.19 17.31
CA LYS A 136 -12.49 4.36 18.21
C LYS A 136 -13.84 4.11 17.57
N ARG A 137 -14.15 2.81 17.39
CA ARG A 137 -15.43 2.33 16.90
C ARG A 137 -16.54 2.74 17.88
N ASP A 138 -17.79 2.63 17.43
CA ASP A 138 -18.92 2.63 18.36
C ASP A 138 -18.60 1.67 19.53
N PRO A 139 -18.71 2.10 20.80
CA PRO A 139 -18.48 1.24 21.96
C PRO A 139 -19.38 -0.01 22.01
N ASN A 140 -20.40 -0.11 21.15
CA ASN A 140 -21.22 -1.31 20.94
C ASN A 140 -20.70 -2.27 19.85
N ALA A 141 -19.61 -1.94 19.15
CA ALA A 141 -18.99 -2.84 18.18
C ALA A 141 -18.20 -3.95 18.88
N ALA A 142 -18.08 -5.11 18.23
CA ALA A 142 -17.38 -6.26 18.80
C ALA A 142 -15.92 -5.89 19.15
N PRO A 143 -15.43 -6.29 20.34
CA PRO A 143 -14.10 -5.92 20.80
C PRO A 143 -13.01 -6.53 19.91
N ILE A 144 -12.02 -5.72 19.54
CA ILE A 144 -10.83 -6.21 18.84
C ILE A 144 -9.89 -6.79 19.89
N SER A 145 -9.65 -8.11 19.79
CA SER A 145 -8.64 -8.81 20.58
C SER A 145 -7.27 -8.62 19.92
N PHE A 146 -6.33 -8.00 20.62
CA PHE A 146 -4.92 -8.01 20.25
C PHE A 146 -4.15 -8.66 21.39
N SER A 147 -3.50 -9.81 21.15
CA SER A 147 -2.58 -10.38 22.13
C SER A 147 -1.15 -9.92 21.83
N SER A 148 -0.48 -9.40 22.86
CA SER A 148 0.91 -8.91 22.82
C SER A 148 1.90 -10.10 22.74
N PRO A 149 3.03 -10.00 22.01
CA PRO A 149 3.92 -11.13 21.74
C PRO A 149 4.92 -11.38 22.87
N GLU A 150 4.44 -11.65 24.09
CA GLU A 150 5.30 -12.11 25.19
C GLU A 150 4.98 -13.55 25.54
N SER A 151 5.83 -14.46 25.03
CA SER A 151 5.76 -15.92 25.16
C SER A 151 4.39 -16.51 24.83
N LEU A 152 4.23 -17.02 23.60
CA LEU A 152 3.01 -17.69 23.18
C LEU A 152 2.63 -18.74 24.21
N SER A 153 1.52 -18.51 24.89
CA SER A 153 0.87 -19.54 25.71
C SER A 153 0.61 -20.78 24.85
N PRO A 154 0.44 -21.98 25.44
CA PRO A 154 0.11 -23.18 24.68
C PRO A 154 -1.11 -23.00 23.73
N GLU A 155 -2.07 -22.16 24.13
CA GLU A 155 -3.23 -21.79 23.31
C GLU A 155 -2.84 -20.91 22.10
N GLU A 156 -1.93 -19.97 22.26
CA GLU A 156 -1.45 -19.13 21.17
C GLU A 156 -0.52 -19.87 20.20
N GLN A 157 0.23 -20.87 20.70
CA GLN A 157 0.99 -21.79 19.86
C GLN A 157 0.04 -22.63 18.99
N LEU A 158 -1.00 -23.21 19.59
CA LEU A 158 -2.03 -23.95 18.87
C LEU A 158 -2.76 -23.06 17.85
N ARG A 159 -3.08 -21.82 18.21
CA ARG A 159 -3.70 -20.86 17.29
C ARG A 159 -2.82 -20.60 16.08
N THR A 160 -1.51 -20.46 16.29
CA THR A 160 -0.54 -20.23 15.19
C THR A 160 -0.43 -21.47 14.30
N GLU A 161 -0.27 -22.65 14.87
CA GLU A 161 -0.24 -23.93 14.15
C GLU A 161 -1.52 -24.15 13.33
N CYS A 162 -2.68 -23.95 13.94
CA CYS A 162 -3.96 -24.09 13.25
C CYS A 162 -4.19 -23.01 12.20
N HIS A 163 -3.67 -21.80 12.39
CA HIS A 163 -3.72 -20.75 11.39
C HIS A 163 -2.92 -21.14 10.15
N ASP A 164 -1.70 -21.63 10.32
CA ASP A 164 -0.85 -22.09 9.21
C ASP A 164 -1.47 -23.30 8.51
N LYS A 165 -1.95 -24.30 9.27
CA LYS A 165 -2.64 -25.46 8.71
C LYS A 165 -3.93 -25.09 7.97
N ALA A 166 -4.72 -24.15 8.49
CA ALA A 166 -5.93 -23.67 7.83
C ALA A 166 -5.59 -23.00 6.50
N ARG A 167 -4.54 -22.18 6.45
CA ARG A 167 -4.05 -21.58 5.20
C ARG A 167 -3.61 -22.63 4.20
N GLU A 168 -2.79 -23.59 4.61
CA GLU A 168 -2.33 -24.69 3.73
C GLU A 168 -3.51 -25.51 3.18
N THR A 169 -4.52 -25.79 4.01
CA THR A 169 -5.73 -26.52 3.62
C THR A 169 -6.50 -25.76 2.54
N LEU A 170 -6.68 -24.45 2.71
CA LEU A 170 -7.37 -23.60 1.74
C LEU A 170 -6.54 -23.43 0.46
N GLU A 171 -5.23 -23.24 0.56
CA GLU A 171 -4.32 -23.16 -0.59
C GLU A 171 -4.31 -24.48 -1.39
N ALA A 172 -4.43 -25.63 -0.72
CA ALA A 172 -4.58 -26.94 -1.38
C ALA A 172 -5.92 -27.10 -2.11
N ALA A 173 -6.99 -26.46 -1.61
CA ALA A 173 -8.30 -26.44 -2.28
C ALA A 173 -8.30 -25.60 -3.58
N VAL A 174 -7.33 -24.69 -3.73
CA VAL A 174 -7.12 -23.90 -4.94
C VAL A 174 -6.15 -24.63 -5.89
N PRO A 175 -6.51 -24.87 -7.17
CA PRO A 175 -5.61 -25.51 -8.13
C PRO A 175 -4.28 -24.76 -8.28
N GLU A 176 -3.17 -25.49 -8.44
CA GLU A 176 -1.80 -24.95 -8.51
C GLU A 176 -1.61 -23.77 -9.49
N GLY A 177 -2.34 -23.75 -10.62
CA GLY A 177 -2.31 -22.66 -11.61
C GLY A 177 -3.25 -21.48 -11.34
N LYS A 178 -3.98 -21.49 -10.22
CA LYS A 178 -4.87 -20.40 -9.76
C LYS A 178 -4.42 -19.79 -8.43
N ARG A 179 -3.27 -20.22 -7.90
CA ARG A 179 -2.67 -19.64 -6.70
C ARG A 179 -2.04 -18.28 -7.04
N PRO A 180 -2.15 -17.27 -6.17
CA PRO A 180 -1.39 -16.03 -6.34
C PRO A 180 0.12 -16.35 -6.41
N GLU A 181 0.83 -15.78 -7.37
CA GLU A 181 2.29 -15.79 -7.34
C GLU A 181 2.75 -14.84 -6.22
N ASN A 182 3.30 -15.40 -5.13
CA ASN A 182 3.64 -14.65 -3.92
C ASN A 182 4.74 -13.57 -4.12
N ASP A 183 5.44 -13.59 -5.24
CA ASP A 183 6.60 -12.72 -5.51
C ASP A 183 6.33 -11.55 -6.47
N VAL A 184 5.09 -11.40 -6.98
CA VAL A 184 4.74 -10.33 -7.93
C VAL A 184 3.84 -9.30 -7.25
N GLN A 185 4.29 -8.04 -7.23
CA GLN A 185 3.46 -6.93 -6.77
C GLN A 185 2.17 -6.85 -7.61
N SER A 186 1.00 -6.94 -6.96
CA SER A 186 -0.29 -6.87 -7.65
C SER A 186 -0.43 -5.57 -8.44
N THR A 187 -1.19 -5.61 -9.54
CA THR A 187 -1.45 -4.42 -10.35
C THR A 187 -2.10 -3.32 -9.52
N TYR A 188 -3.03 -3.69 -8.63
CA TYR A 188 -3.61 -2.79 -7.63
C TYR A 188 -2.52 -2.08 -6.80
N SER A 189 -1.62 -2.85 -6.17
CA SER A 189 -0.57 -2.31 -5.30
C SER A 189 0.38 -1.37 -6.04
N ARG A 190 0.69 -1.70 -7.30
CA ARG A 190 1.52 -0.85 -8.16
C ARG A 190 0.84 0.49 -8.44
N ILE A 191 -0.43 0.48 -8.85
CA ILE A 191 -1.19 1.72 -9.13
C ILE A 191 -1.29 2.59 -7.87
N SER A 192 -1.63 1.97 -6.73
CA SER A 192 -1.71 2.66 -5.44
C SER A 192 -0.37 3.32 -5.08
N THR A 193 0.74 2.58 -5.21
CA THR A 193 2.09 3.08 -4.93
C THR A 193 2.47 4.24 -5.85
N ASP A 194 2.27 4.08 -7.17
CA ASP A 194 2.62 5.09 -8.17
C ASP A 194 1.83 6.40 -7.94
N ALA A 195 0.51 6.30 -7.74
CA ALA A 195 -0.35 7.46 -7.46
C ALA A 195 0.03 8.14 -6.13
N THR A 196 0.29 7.35 -5.08
CA THR A 196 0.70 7.86 -3.76
C THR A 196 2.02 8.63 -3.85
N ASN A 197 3.03 8.05 -4.52
CA ASN A 197 4.33 8.67 -4.71
C ASN A 197 4.21 9.99 -5.48
N ALA A 198 3.32 10.04 -6.48
CA ALA A 198 3.07 11.24 -7.26
C ALA A 198 2.44 12.37 -6.40
N VAL A 199 1.57 12.02 -5.45
CA VAL A 199 1.01 13.00 -4.49
C VAL A 199 2.10 13.52 -3.56
N TYR A 200 2.85 12.64 -2.89
CA TYR A 200 3.90 13.06 -1.94
C TYR A 200 5.04 13.84 -2.62
N GLY A 201 5.33 13.55 -3.88
CA GLY A 201 6.27 14.31 -4.70
C GLY A 201 5.73 15.65 -5.23
N SER A 202 4.44 15.95 -5.03
CA SER A 202 3.81 17.14 -5.60
C SER A 202 4.09 18.41 -4.81
N LYS A 203 4.14 19.54 -5.52
CA LYS A 203 4.19 20.88 -4.92
C LYS A 203 2.96 21.15 -4.04
N LEU A 204 1.79 20.67 -4.48
CA LEU A 204 0.52 20.86 -3.77
C LEU A 204 0.55 20.21 -2.38
N HIS A 205 1.04 18.97 -2.27
CA HIS A 205 1.23 18.30 -0.97
C HIS A 205 2.06 19.14 -0.02
N ARG A 206 3.22 19.62 -0.49
CA ARG A 206 4.13 20.41 0.33
C ARG A 206 3.51 21.75 0.77
N GLU A 207 2.76 22.42 -0.11
CA GLU A 207 2.07 23.68 0.23
C GLU A 207 0.93 23.49 1.23
N LEU A 208 0.14 22.42 1.08
CA LEU A 208 -0.97 22.13 1.99
C LEU A 208 -0.46 21.66 3.35
N GLU A 209 0.60 20.85 3.38
CA GLU A 209 1.25 20.41 4.60
C GLU A 209 1.72 21.62 5.45
N GLU A 210 2.42 22.59 4.85
CA GLU A 210 2.88 23.76 5.60
C GLU A 210 1.73 24.62 6.14
N LYS A 211 0.65 24.78 5.37
CA LYS A 211 -0.57 25.48 5.84
C LYS A 211 -1.23 24.72 6.99
N TRP A 212 -1.30 23.39 6.89
CA TRP A 212 -1.89 22.55 7.92
C TRP A 212 -1.06 22.59 9.20
N LYS A 213 0.27 22.49 9.11
CA LYS A 213 1.20 22.63 10.24
C LYS A 213 0.99 23.95 10.96
N GLN A 214 0.89 25.05 10.23
CA GLN A 214 0.59 26.36 10.81
C GLN A 214 -0.75 26.36 11.56
N CYS A 215 -1.82 25.81 10.95
CA CYS A 215 -3.14 25.75 11.59
C CYS A 215 -3.13 24.98 12.91
N VAL A 216 -2.50 23.80 12.96
CA VAL A 216 -2.46 23.01 14.19
C VAL A 216 -1.56 23.65 15.25
N SER A 217 -0.47 24.31 14.84
CA SER A 217 0.38 25.11 15.74
C SER A 217 -0.35 26.30 16.35
N ASP A 218 -1.14 27.03 15.55
CA ASP A 218 -1.94 28.16 16.04
C ASP A 218 -3.00 27.71 17.07
N ARG A 219 -3.38 26.43 17.04
CA ARG A 219 -4.29 25.78 17.99
C ARG A 219 -3.57 25.05 19.13
N GLY A 220 -2.26 25.23 19.27
CA GLY A 220 -1.46 24.74 20.39
C GLY A 220 -1.04 23.28 20.30
N LEU A 221 -1.05 22.68 19.10
CA LEU A 221 -0.50 21.35 18.84
C LEU A 221 0.89 21.43 18.20
N THR A 222 1.67 20.37 18.34
CA THR A 222 3.04 20.29 17.80
C THR A 222 3.06 19.42 16.55
N PRO A 223 3.07 19.99 15.33
CA PRO A 223 3.05 19.19 14.11
C PRO A 223 4.33 18.37 13.92
N ARG A 224 4.20 17.13 13.41
CA ARG A 224 5.33 16.30 12.96
C ARG A 224 5.39 16.17 11.44
N SER A 225 4.28 15.77 10.84
CA SER A 225 4.10 15.61 9.40
C SER A 225 2.64 15.91 9.04
N ALA A 226 2.32 16.01 7.76
CA ALA A 226 0.94 16.13 7.31
C ALA A 226 0.03 15.10 8.02
N GLY A 227 -0.98 15.58 8.76
CA GLY A 227 -1.94 14.73 9.44
C GLY A 227 -1.45 14.01 10.70
N SER A 228 -0.30 14.40 11.29
CA SER A 228 0.16 13.86 12.57
C SER A 228 0.82 14.91 13.46
N VAL A 229 0.51 14.85 14.77
CA VAL A 229 1.06 15.74 15.81
C VAL A 229 1.76 14.96 16.93
N ALA A 230 2.64 15.61 17.68
CA ALA A 230 3.42 14.96 18.73
C ALA A 230 2.58 14.44 19.90
N GLU A 231 1.46 15.11 20.18
CA GLU A 231 0.53 14.82 21.27
C GLU A 231 -0.22 13.49 21.06
N GLU A 232 -0.18 12.90 19.86
CA GLU A 232 -0.68 11.54 19.60
C GLU A 232 0.17 10.45 20.27
N THR A 233 1.47 10.69 20.48
CA THR A 233 2.38 9.65 21.02
C THR A 233 2.03 9.24 22.45
N PRO A 234 1.80 10.18 23.39
CA PRO A 234 1.31 9.82 24.73
C PRO A 234 -0.05 9.10 24.71
N LEU A 235 -0.94 9.44 23.77
CA LEU A 235 -2.23 8.75 23.62
C LEU A 235 -2.04 7.30 23.16
N ALA A 236 -1.16 7.05 22.20
CA ALA A 236 -0.82 5.70 21.74
C ALA A 236 -0.19 4.85 22.85
N GLU A 237 0.68 5.44 23.69
CA GLU A 237 1.26 4.77 24.86
C GLU A 237 0.25 4.48 25.97
N GLN A 238 -0.78 5.32 26.12
CA GLN A 238 -1.88 5.07 27.05
C GLN A 238 -2.80 3.96 26.54
N LEU A 239 -3.06 3.93 25.22
CA LEU A 239 -3.85 2.87 24.57
C LEU A 239 -3.21 1.49 24.77
N SER A 240 -1.88 1.39 24.65
CA SER A 240 -1.18 0.12 24.84
C SER A 240 -1.18 -0.40 26.29
N LYS A 241 -1.48 0.48 27.27
CA LYS A 241 -1.47 0.14 28.70
C LYS A 241 -2.85 -0.06 29.33
N ASN A 242 -3.93 0.43 28.71
CA ASN A 242 -5.26 0.56 29.35
C ASN A 242 -6.40 -0.19 28.63
N ASP A 243 -6.33 -1.52 28.48
CA ASP A 243 -7.37 -2.37 27.85
C ASP A 243 -7.62 -2.09 26.34
N GLY A 244 -6.70 -1.41 25.66
CA GLY A 244 -6.66 -1.30 24.19
C GLY A 244 -7.72 -0.41 23.55
N PHE A 245 -8.04 -0.71 22.28
CA PHE A 245 -8.95 0.07 21.42
C PHE A 245 -10.43 0.00 21.82
N ASN A 246 -10.79 -0.82 22.82
CA ASN A 246 -12.18 -1.09 23.21
C ASN A 246 -12.75 -0.04 24.18
N LYS A 247 -11.94 0.89 24.67
CA LYS A 247 -12.41 2.02 25.50
C LYS A 247 -12.82 3.21 24.63
N PRO A 248 -13.86 3.98 25.01
CA PRO A 248 -14.20 5.24 24.36
C PRO A 248 -13.02 6.22 24.27
N ALA A 249 -13.11 7.18 23.34
CA ALA A 249 -12.08 8.19 23.15
C ALA A 249 -11.96 9.06 24.39
N SER A 250 -10.72 9.37 24.80
CA SER A 250 -10.51 10.31 25.91
C SER A 250 -10.87 11.72 25.44
N GLU A 251 -11.17 12.62 26.38
CA GLU A 251 -11.45 14.03 26.05
C GLU A 251 -10.28 14.67 25.29
N GLU A 252 -9.04 14.32 25.66
CA GLU A 252 -7.85 14.82 24.96
C GLU A 252 -7.69 14.23 23.57
N GLU A 253 -8.01 12.94 23.37
CA GLU A 253 -8.02 12.32 22.05
C GLU A 253 -9.06 12.99 21.14
N ILE A 254 -10.27 13.22 21.64
CA ILE A 254 -11.33 13.94 20.92
C ILE A 254 -10.87 15.36 20.58
N ARG A 255 -10.27 16.08 21.54
CA ARG A 255 -9.77 17.45 21.34
C ARG A 255 -8.76 17.50 20.21
N ILE A 256 -7.74 16.63 20.25
CA ILE A 256 -6.66 16.61 19.24
C ILE A 256 -7.22 16.20 17.87
N ALA A 257 -8.01 15.11 17.80
CA ALA A 257 -8.59 14.65 16.55
C ALA A 257 -9.49 15.71 15.91
N THR A 258 -10.29 16.43 16.73
CA THR A 258 -11.15 17.51 16.26
C THR A 258 -10.34 18.67 15.71
N ILE A 259 -9.30 19.13 16.41
CA ILE A 259 -8.42 20.22 15.93
C ILE A 259 -7.81 19.85 14.57
N GLN A 260 -7.33 18.63 14.41
CA GLN A 260 -6.75 18.17 13.15
C GLN A 260 -7.77 18.11 12.02
N ALA A 261 -8.97 17.59 12.28
CA ALA A 261 -10.05 17.53 11.31
C ALA A 261 -10.49 18.94 10.87
N GLU A 262 -10.65 19.86 11.82
CA GLU A 262 -10.99 21.26 11.53
C GLU A 262 -9.90 21.95 10.73
N CYS A 263 -8.62 21.71 11.06
CA CYS A 263 -7.50 22.23 10.27
C CYS A 263 -7.48 21.66 8.85
N ASN A 264 -7.71 20.36 8.70
CA ASN A 264 -7.81 19.71 7.40
C ASN A 264 -8.95 20.25 6.55
N GLN A 265 -10.11 20.50 7.16
CA GLN A 265 -11.25 21.13 6.49
C GLN A 265 -10.94 22.58 6.10
N GLN A 266 -10.32 23.35 7.00
CA GLN A 266 -9.99 24.76 6.77
C GLN A 266 -8.96 24.96 5.65
N VAL A 267 -7.90 24.15 5.62
CA VAL A 267 -6.88 24.25 4.56
C VAL A 267 -7.25 23.43 3.31
N GLY A 268 -8.27 22.59 3.40
CA GLY A 268 -8.71 21.68 2.35
C GLY A 268 -7.69 20.58 2.03
N MET A 269 -6.84 20.18 2.97
CA MET A 269 -5.69 19.30 2.71
C MET A 269 -6.15 17.91 2.29
N SER A 270 -6.90 17.20 3.14
CA SER A 270 -7.33 15.84 2.85
C SER A 270 -8.11 15.77 1.52
N LYS A 271 -9.08 16.66 1.33
CA LYS A 271 -9.87 16.70 0.08
C LYS A 271 -8.99 16.86 -1.16
N GLN A 272 -8.12 17.86 -1.19
CA GLN A 272 -7.29 18.15 -2.36
C GLN A 272 -6.27 17.04 -2.65
N LEU A 273 -5.73 16.39 -1.61
CA LEU A 273 -4.76 15.31 -1.78
C LEU A 273 -5.41 14.00 -2.24
N TYR A 274 -6.58 13.65 -1.71
CA TYR A 274 -7.34 12.51 -2.23
C TYR A 274 -7.85 12.75 -3.65
N ASP A 275 -8.32 13.96 -3.97
CA ASP A 275 -8.66 14.30 -5.35
C ASP A 275 -7.44 14.15 -6.25
N LEU A 276 -6.28 14.70 -5.87
CA LEU A 276 -5.05 14.57 -6.64
C LEU A 276 -4.63 13.09 -6.83
N GLU A 277 -4.76 12.26 -5.81
CA GLU A 277 -4.50 10.84 -5.92
C GLU A 277 -5.45 10.17 -6.90
N ALA A 278 -6.76 10.46 -6.82
CA ALA A 278 -7.77 9.93 -7.71
C ALA A 278 -7.49 10.31 -9.18
N GLN A 279 -7.01 11.54 -9.41
CA GLN A 279 -6.59 12.02 -10.73
C GLN A 279 -5.40 11.24 -11.29
N TYR A 280 -4.46 10.80 -10.46
CA TYR A 280 -3.34 9.93 -10.87
C TYR A 280 -3.77 8.47 -11.05
N GLN A 281 -4.70 7.98 -10.23
CA GLN A 281 -5.18 6.60 -10.31
C GLN A 281 -5.91 6.35 -11.63
N MET A 282 -6.75 7.26 -12.11
CA MET A 282 -7.61 6.98 -13.27
C MET A 282 -6.84 6.66 -14.57
N PRO A 283 -5.82 7.43 -15.00
CA PRO A 283 -5.01 7.06 -16.17
C PRO A 283 -4.28 5.73 -15.99
N LEU A 284 -3.80 5.44 -14.77
CA LEU A 284 -3.14 4.18 -14.44
C LEU A 284 -4.11 2.99 -14.49
N ILE A 285 -5.35 3.16 -14.01
CA ILE A 285 -6.43 2.17 -14.13
C ILE A 285 -6.70 1.89 -15.60
N ARG A 286 -6.90 2.93 -16.42
CA ARG A 286 -7.13 2.77 -17.88
C ARG A 286 -5.97 2.02 -18.55
N LYS A 287 -4.73 2.32 -18.16
CA LYS A 287 -3.51 1.66 -18.67
C LYS A 287 -3.45 0.18 -18.31
N TYR A 288 -3.87 -0.19 -17.10
CA TYR A 288 -3.77 -1.56 -16.58
C TYR A 288 -5.11 -2.29 -16.45
N GLN A 289 -6.16 -1.80 -17.14
CA GLN A 289 -7.54 -2.28 -17.02
C GLN A 289 -7.62 -3.81 -17.21
N SER A 290 -6.99 -4.31 -18.27
CA SER A 290 -7.02 -5.74 -18.56
C SER A 290 -6.36 -6.59 -17.47
N GLN A 291 -5.27 -6.12 -16.85
CA GLN A 291 -4.61 -6.83 -15.77
C GLN A 291 -5.47 -6.82 -14.50
N LEU A 292 -6.04 -5.67 -14.16
CA LEU A 292 -6.94 -5.54 -13.01
C LEU A 292 -8.17 -6.45 -13.15
N ASP A 293 -8.76 -6.53 -14.34
CA ASP A 293 -9.92 -7.40 -14.59
C ASP A 293 -9.56 -8.89 -14.54
N GLN A 294 -8.36 -9.26 -15.02
CA GLN A 294 -7.83 -10.62 -14.91
C GLN A 294 -7.57 -11.02 -13.45
N GLU A 295 -6.90 -10.16 -12.67
CA GLU A 295 -6.64 -10.38 -11.23
C GLU A 295 -7.97 -10.54 -10.48
N ARG A 296 -8.94 -9.64 -10.70
CA ARG A 296 -10.27 -9.73 -10.08
C ARG A 296 -11.02 -11.00 -10.45
N GLN A 297 -10.89 -11.46 -11.69
CA GLN A 297 -11.52 -12.73 -12.11
C GLN A 297 -10.83 -13.94 -11.47
N ALA A 298 -9.49 -13.92 -11.35
CA ALA A 298 -8.75 -14.97 -10.66
C ALA A 298 -9.16 -15.07 -9.19
N ASP A 299 -9.34 -13.92 -8.54
CA ASP A 299 -9.83 -13.88 -7.16
C ASP A 299 -11.29 -14.39 -7.05
N ARG A 300 -12.19 -14.02 -7.99
CA ARG A 300 -13.56 -14.59 -8.09
C ARG A 300 -13.55 -16.10 -8.22
N ASP A 301 -12.72 -16.61 -9.10
CA ASP A 301 -12.58 -18.04 -9.33
C ASP A 301 -12.05 -18.78 -8.09
N ARG A 302 -11.19 -18.11 -7.30
CA ARG A 302 -10.67 -18.62 -6.02
C ARG A 302 -11.77 -18.68 -4.97
N ASP A 303 -12.55 -17.61 -4.80
CA ASP A 303 -13.61 -17.58 -3.79
C ASP A 303 -14.74 -18.58 -4.08
N GLU A 304 -15.05 -18.84 -5.36
CA GLU A 304 -16.00 -19.92 -5.71
C GLU A 304 -15.46 -21.30 -5.29
N LYS A 305 -14.13 -21.50 -5.19
CA LYS A 305 -13.57 -22.73 -4.58
C LYS A 305 -13.76 -22.76 -3.07
N PHE A 306 -13.57 -21.64 -2.39
CA PHE A 306 -13.85 -21.55 -0.97
C PHE A 306 -15.32 -21.76 -0.65
N LYS A 307 -16.23 -21.32 -1.53
CA LYS A 307 -17.65 -21.64 -1.44
C LYS A 307 -17.92 -23.14 -1.46
N GLN A 308 -17.30 -23.87 -2.39
CA GLN A 308 -17.43 -25.33 -2.42
C GLN A 308 -16.90 -25.97 -1.13
N TYR A 309 -15.73 -25.52 -0.66
CA TYR A 309 -15.18 -25.98 0.62
C TYR A 309 -16.14 -25.72 1.78
N VAL A 310 -16.73 -24.52 1.88
CA VAL A 310 -17.72 -24.17 2.91
C VAL A 310 -18.93 -25.11 2.84
N LEU A 311 -19.47 -25.38 1.64
CA LEU A 311 -20.61 -26.27 1.46
C LEU A 311 -20.32 -27.73 1.84
N GLU A 312 -19.10 -28.19 1.62
CA GLU A 312 -18.67 -29.56 1.93
C GLU A 312 -18.36 -29.79 3.43
N HIS A 313 -18.09 -28.71 4.17
CA HIS A 313 -17.55 -28.77 5.55
C HIS A 313 -18.42 -28.04 6.59
N GLN A 314 -19.65 -27.67 6.25
CA GLN A 314 -20.66 -27.11 7.15
C GLN A 314 -21.39 -28.15 7.98
#